data_AF-A0A2I3H883-F1
#
_entry.id   AF-A0A2I3H883-F1
#
_cell.length_a   1.000
_cell.length_b   1.000
_cell.length_c   1.000
_cell.angle_alpha   90.00
_cell.angle_beta   90.00
_cell.angle_gamma   90.00
#
_symmetry.space_group_name_H-M   'P 1'
#
loop_
_entity.id
_entity.type
_entity.pdbx_description
1 polymer ?
#
loop_
_entity_poly.entity_id
_entity_poly.type
_entity_poly.pdbx_seq_one_letter_code
_entity_poly.pdbx_strand_id
1 'polypeptide(L)'
;MENLKHVITLGQVIYEQCQKMTYCKKQCRRLCHRVLGLVECLEMLEDQGKRSVPSEKLTTATNRFKAALEEAIGEIEKFSNRSNICRFLKASQDKILFKDVNEKLNDVWTELSLLLQVEQRMRVSRISQGASWPQEDQQDADEDRRAFQMLRSDNEKMEASLRRLEINMKEIKETLGQSLESSSGKSPLERSRLRVKNVKAGSASGLNSDEIYELVAVKQQQQPLGEDCPSELREIIDECRAHDPSVRPSVDEILKKLSTFTK
;
A
#
# COMPACT_ATOMS: atom_id res chain seq x y z
N MET A 1 -18.80 -17.47 33.27
CA MET A 1 -17.79 -16.40 33.40
C MET A 1 -16.70 -16.55 32.33
N GLU A 2 -16.03 -17.70 32.18
CA GLU A 2 -15.01 -17.88 31.12
C GLU A 2 -15.53 -17.64 29.69
N ASN A 3 -16.73 -18.14 29.35
CA ASN A 3 -17.32 -17.91 28.03
C ASN A 3 -17.62 -16.43 27.73
N LEU A 4 -17.91 -15.63 28.76
CA LEU A 4 -18.21 -14.20 28.61
C LEU A 4 -16.95 -13.42 28.24
N LYS A 5 -15.85 -13.66 28.99
CA LYS A 5 -14.53 -13.10 28.68
C LYS A 5 -14.05 -13.50 27.29
N HIS A 6 -14.31 -14.75 26.90
CA HIS A 6 -13.96 -15.24 25.58
C HIS A 6 -14.72 -14.50 24.48
N VAL A 7 -16.02 -14.29 24.64
CA VAL A 7 -16.86 -13.52 23.70
C VAL A 7 -16.37 -12.08 23.56
N ILE A 8 -16.03 -11.41 24.68
CA ILE A 8 -15.47 -10.05 24.67
C ILE A 8 -14.16 -10.03 23.87
N THR A 9 -13.27 -11.00 24.11
CA THR A 9 -12.00 -11.13 23.40
C THR A 9 -12.22 -11.33 21.89
N LEU A 10 -13.17 -12.19 21.50
CA LEU A 10 -13.51 -12.39 20.09
C LEU A 10 -14.04 -11.11 19.43
N GLY A 11 -14.85 -10.33 20.14
CA GLY A 11 -15.33 -9.03 19.66
C GLY A 11 -14.19 -8.04 19.37
N GLN A 12 -13.19 -7.98 20.25
CA GLN A 12 -11.99 -7.17 20.06
C GLN A 12 -11.16 -7.65 18.85
N VAL A 13 -11.00 -8.96 18.68
CA VAL A 13 -10.31 -9.54 17.51
C VAL A 13 -11.01 -9.16 16.21
N ILE A 14 -12.34 -9.27 16.15
CA ILE A 14 -13.14 -8.87 14.98
C ILE A 14 -12.90 -7.39 14.66
N TYR A 15 -12.92 -6.53 15.68
CA TYR A 15 -12.67 -5.10 15.52
C TYR A 15 -11.29 -4.83 14.86
N GLU A 16 -10.23 -5.43 15.40
CA GLU A 16 -8.88 -5.27 14.85
C GLU A 16 -8.75 -5.81 13.43
N GLN A 17 -9.33 -6.97 13.14
CA GLN A 17 -9.27 -7.57 11.81
C GLN A 17 -10.01 -6.72 10.78
N CYS A 18 -11.21 -6.25 11.10
CA CYS A 18 -11.99 -5.39 10.21
C CYS A 18 -11.32 -4.03 9.96
N GLN A 19 -10.57 -3.48 10.92
CA GLN A 19 -9.77 -2.26 10.67
C GLN A 19 -8.68 -2.47 9.63
N LYS A 20 -8.10 -3.67 9.57
CA LYS A 20 -7.03 -4.04 8.64
C LYS A 20 -7.57 -4.36 7.23
N MET A 21 -8.89 -4.47 7.06
CA MET A 21 -9.51 -4.78 5.76
C MET A 21 -9.31 -3.64 4.75
N THR A 22 -8.71 -4.00 3.61
CA THR A 22 -8.47 -3.08 2.49
C THR A 22 -9.72 -2.84 1.63
N TYR A 23 -10.63 -3.81 1.60
CA TYR A 23 -11.83 -3.81 0.75
C TYR A 23 -13.10 -3.92 1.60
N CYS A 24 -14.25 -3.66 0.98
CA CYS A 24 -15.58 -3.80 1.60
C CYS A 24 -15.68 -3.12 2.98
N LYS A 25 -15.14 -1.90 3.08
CA LYS A 25 -14.95 -1.20 4.34
C LYS A 25 -16.26 -0.83 5.00
N LYS A 26 -17.34 -0.59 4.24
CA LYS A 26 -18.65 -0.26 4.80
C LYS A 26 -19.23 -1.47 5.53
N GLN A 27 -19.28 -2.62 4.86
CA GLN A 27 -19.75 -3.86 5.48
C GLN A 27 -18.90 -4.29 6.68
N CYS A 28 -17.57 -4.17 6.62
CA CYS A 28 -16.70 -4.49 7.76
C CYS A 28 -16.95 -3.56 8.95
N ARG A 29 -17.08 -2.25 8.72
CA ARG A 29 -17.40 -1.28 9.80
C ARG A 29 -18.77 -1.54 10.41
N ARG A 30 -19.76 -1.90 9.59
CA ARG A 30 -21.10 -2.25 10.04
C ARG A 30 -21.07 -3.47 10.96
N LEU A 31 -20.37 -4.53 10.54
CA LEU A 31 -20.17 -5.74 11.34
C LEU A 31 -19.52 -5.40 12.68
N CYS A 32 -18.44 -4.61 12.69
CA CYS A 32 -17.80 -4.16 13.94
C CYS A 32 -18.76 -3.43 14.86
N HIS A 33 -19.51 -2.45 14.34
CA HIS A 33 -20.40 -1.64 15.15
C HIS A 33 -21.48 -2.50 15.81
N ARG A 34 -22.02 -3.48 15.08
CA ARG A 34 -22.96 -4.46 15.61
C ARG A 34 -22.31 -5.31 16.70
N VAL A 35 -21.17 -5.93 16.42
CA VAL A 35 -20.46 -6.79 17.38
C VAL A 35 -20.10 -6.04 18.66
N LEU A 36 -19.57 -4.81 18.56
CA LEU A 36 -19.23 -4.00 19.73
C LEU A 36 -20.47 -3.67 20.57
N GLY A 37 -21.57 -3.25 19.95
CA GLY A 37 -22.81 -2.97 20.68
C GLY A 37 -23.37 -4.21 21.40
N LEU A 38 -23.18 -5.41 20.84
CA LEU A 38 -23.54 -6.68 21.48
C LEU A 38 -22.62 -7.02 22.66
N VAL A 39 -21.32 -6.81 22.49
CA VAL A 39 -20.30 -7.08 23.51
C VAL A 39 -20.45 -6.13 24.70
N GLU A 40 -20.68 -4.83 24.47
CA GLU A 40 -20.94 -3.84 25.54
C GLU A 40 -22.11 -4.27 26.44
N CYS A 41 -23.16 -4.88 25.85
CA CYS A 41 -24.29 -5.38 26.62
C CYS A 41 -23.94 -6.55 27.54
N LEU A 42 -22.92 -7.33 27.18
CA LEU A 42 -22.43 -8.46 27.95
C LEU A 42 -21.37 -8.04 28.99
N GLU A 43 -20.55 -7.03 28.70
CA GLU A 43 -19.62 -6.42 29.66
C GLU A 43 -20.35 -5.83 30.86
N MET A 44 -21.46 -5.12 30.62
CA MET A 44 -22.32 -4.61 31.70
C MET A 44 -22.85 -5.70 32.64
N LEU A 45 -22.96 -6.95 32.18
CA LEU A 45 -23.34 -8.09 33.02
C LEU A 45 -22.18 -8.64 33.83
N GLU A 46 -20.96 -8.59 33.29
CA GLU A 46 -19.76 -8.99 34.00
C GLU A 46 -19.51 -8.05 35.19
N ASP A 47 -19.67 -6.74 34.97
CA ASP A 47 -19.43 -5.69 35.96
C ASP A 47 -20.46 -5.70 37.10
N GLN A 48 -21.68 -6.17 36.85
CA GLN A 48 -22.71 -6.37 37.88
C GLN A 48 -22.46 -7.63 38.75
N GLY A 49 -21.33 -8.30 38.56
CA GLY A 49 -21.05 -9.66 39.03
C GLY A 49 -21.39 -10.00 40.48
N LYS A 50 -21.79 -11.28 40.66
CA LYS A 50 -21.73 -12.16 41.85
C LYS A 50 -23.05 -12.69 42.45
N ARG A 51 -24.25 -12.39 41.92
CA ARG A 51 -25.48 -12.87 42.61
C ARG A 51 -26.20 -14.09 42.02
N SER A 52 -25.89 -14.56 40.81
CA SER A 52 -26.48 -15.82 40.32
C SER A 52 -25.62 -16.54 39.29
N VAL A 53 -25.64 -17.87 39.36
CA VAL A 53 -25.17 -18.75 38.28
C VAL A 53 -25.94 -18.39 37.00
N PRO A 54 -25.28 -18.22 35.84
CA PRO A 54 -25.97 -17.99 34.58
C PRO A 54 -27.02 -19.06 34.32
N SER A 55 -28.23 -18.65 33.95
CA SER A 55 -29.28 -19.56 33.48
C SER A 55 -28.75 -20.46 32.36
N GLU A 56 -29.23 -21.70 32.27
CA GLU A 56 -28.88 -22.62 31.17
C GLU A 56 -29.21 -21.99 29.81
N LYS A 57 -30.31 -21.22 29.74
CA LYS A 57 -30.72 -20.47 28.55
C LYS A 57 -29.70 -19.38 28.19
N LEU A 58 -29.26 -18.61 29.18
CA LEU A 58 -28.24 -17.56 28.99
C LEU A 58 -26.90 -18.16 28.54
N THR A 59 -26.51 -19.30 29.11
CA THR A 59 -25.28 -20.01 28.71
C THR A 59 -25.38 -20.51 27.27
N THR A 60 -26.52 -21.08 26.88
CA THR A 60 -26.77 -21.56 25.51
C THR A 60 -26.74 -20.41 24.51
N ALA A 61 -27.42 -19.29 24.80
CA ALA A 61 -27.42 -18.10 23.95
C ALA A 61 -26.01 -17.49 23.81
N THR A 62 -25.24 -17.45 24.91
CA THR A 62 -23.83 -16.99 24.89
C THR A 62 -22.94 -17.90 24.03
N ASN A 63 -23.15 -19.22 24.07
CA ASN A 63 -22.40 -20.15 23.23
C ASN A 63 -22.75 -20.01 21.74
N ARG A 64 -24.02 -19.77 21.40
CA ARG A 64 -24.42 -19.44 20.02
C ARG A 64 -23.78 -18.12 19.57
N PHE A 65 -23.72 -17.13 20.46
CA PHE A 65 -23.05 -15.86 20.16
C PHE A 65 -21.57 -16.07 19.85
N LYS A 66 -20.88 -16.84 20.70
CA LYS A 66 -19.48 -17.22 20.48
C LYS A 66 -19.30 -17.85 19.10
N ALA A 67 -20.13 -18.83 18.74
CA ALA A 67 -20.05 -19.49 17.43
C ALA A 67 -20.25 -18.52 16.25
N ALA A 68 -21.19 -17.57 16.37
CA ALA A 68 -21.41 -16.53 15.36
C ALA A 68 -20.19 -15.59 15.22
N LEU A 69 -19.51 -15.26 16.32
CA LEU A 69 -18.27 -14.46 16.29
C LEU A 69 -17.10 -15.24 15.67
N GLU A 70 -16.94 -16.53 15.97
CA GLU A 70 -15.91 -17.39 15.35
C GLU A 70 -16.13 -17.50 13.83
N GLU A 71 -17.39 -17.63 13.40
CA GLU A 71 -17.74 -17.63 11.97
C GLU A 71 -17.46 -16.26 11.31
N ALA A 72 -17.76 -15.16 12.01
CA ALA A 72 -17.45 -13.81 11.54
C ALA A 72 -15.95 -13.64 11.29
N ILE A 73 -15.09 -14.11 12.21
CA ILE A 73 -13.63 -14.10 12.05
C ILE A 73 -13.22 -14.89 10.81
N GLY A 74 -13.75 -16.10 10.63
CA GLY A 74 -13.47 -16.92 9.46
C GLY A 74 -13.84 -16.25 8.13
N GLU A 75 -15.01 -15.58 8.07
CA GLU A 75 -15.42 -14.84 6.88
C GLU A 75 -14.57 -13.58 6.65
N ILE A 76 -14.16 -12.86 7.69
CA ILE A 76 -13.22 -11.72 7.58
C ILE A 76 -11.88 -12.18 7.01
N GLU A 77 -11.32 -13.27 7.55
CA GLU A 77 -10.06 -13.84 7.06
C GLU A 77 -10.17 -14.29 5.59
N LYS A 78 -11.25 -14.99 5.24
CA LYS A 78 -11.53 -15.42 3.87
C LYS A 78 -11.62 -14.23 2.91
N PHE A 79 -12.30 -13.16 3.31
CA PHE A 79 -12.46 -11.96 2.49
C PHE A 79 -11.29 -10.98 2.60
N SER A 80 -10.30 -11.19 3.47
CA SER A 80 -9.06 -10.39 3.43
C SER A 80 -8.31 -10.55 2.09
N ASN A 81 -8.52 -11.69 1.41
CA ASN A 81 -7.93 -11.98 0.11
C ASN A 81 -8.74 -11.36 -1.04
N ARG A 82 -8.10 -10.50 -1.83
CA ARG A 82 -8.70 -9.84 -3.01
C ARG A 82 -9.35 -10.82 -3.99
N SER A 83 -8.74 -11.97 -4.25
CA SER A 83 -9.25 -12.96 -5.20
C SER A 83 -10.54 -13.61 -4.70
N ASN A 84 -10.66 -13.84 -3.40
CA ASN A 84 -11.87 -14.36 -2.78
C ASN A 84 -13.02 -13.35 -2.86
N ILE A 85 -12.77 -12.08 -2.52
CA ILE A 85 -13.76 -11.00 -2.72
C ILE A 85 -14.18 -10.92 -4.18
N CYS A 86 -13.23 -10.89 -5.11
CA CYS A 86 -13.53 -10.83 -6.54
C CYS A 86 -14.43 -11.99 -6.97
N ARG A 87 -14.12 -13.21 -6.54
CA ARG A 87 -14.92 -14.41 -6.88
C ARG A 87 -16.32 -14.30 -6.30
N PHE A 88 -16.42 -13.91 -5.03
CA PHE A 88 -17.70 -13.72 -4.34
C PHE A 88 -18.56 -12.65 -5.00
N LEU A 89 -18.02 -11.44 -5.22
CA LEU A 89 -18.75 -10.34 -5.85
C LEU A 89 -19.17 -10.62 -7.29
N LYS A 90 -18.53 -11.59 -7.97
CA LYS A 90 -19.00 -12.07 -9.28
C LYS A 90 -20.17 -13.04 -9.14
N ALA A 91 -20.11 -13.96 -8.19
CA ALA A 91 -21.06 -15.07 -8.05
C ALA A 91 -22.32 -14.74 -7.24
N SER A 92 -22.18 -14.00 -6.13
CA SER A 92 -23.30 -13.63 -5.25
C SER A 92 -24.25 -12.65 -5.97
N GLN A 93 -25.56 -12.69 -5.69
CA GLN A 93 -26.53 -11.74 -6.25
C GLN A 93 -26.64 -10.46 -5.42
N ASP A 94 -26.77 -10.60 -4.10
CA ASP A 94 -26.95 -9.51 -3.13
C ASP A 94 -25.65 -8.75 -2.81
N LYS A 95 -24.50 -9.41 -3.02
CA LYS A 95 -23.14 -8.88 -2.78
C LYS A 95 -22.83 -8.61 -1.31
N ILE A 96 -23.64 -9.18 -0.40
CA ILE A 96 -23.51 -9.02 1.04
C ILE A 96 -22.52 -10.06 1.57
N LEU A 97 -21.34 -9.62 2.00
CA LEU A 97 -20.25 -10.51 2.44
C LEU A 97 -20.63 -11.32 3.69
N PHE A 98 -21.26 -10.67 4.66
CA PHE A 98 -21.49 -11.22 5.99
C PHE A 98 -22.96 -11.61 6.21
N LYS A 99 -23.69 -12.00 5.16
CA LYS A 99 -25.14 -12.23 5.22
C LYS A 99 -25.51 -13.23 6.32
N ASP A 100 -24.96 -14.44 6.24
CA ASP A 100 -25.26 -15.53 7.18
C ASP A 100 -24.82 -15.17 8.60
N VAL A 101 -23.67 -14.48 8.73
CA VAL A 101 -23.15 -13.98 10.01
C VAL A 101 -24.09 -12.94 10.60
N ASN A 102 -24.57 -11.98 9.82
CA ASN A 102 -25.48 -10.93 10.26
C ASN A 102 -26.84 -11.50 10.68
N GLU A 103 -27.35 -12.49 9.94
CA GLU A 103 -28.59 -13.20 10.33
C GLU A 103 -28.41 -13.91 11.67
N LYS A 104 -27.33 -14.68 11.85
CA LYS A 104 -27.00 -15.37 13.11
C LYS A 104 -26.79 -14.41 14.27
N LEU A 105 -26.07 -13.31 14.05
CA LEU A 105 -25.83 -12.28 15.07
C LEU A 105 -27.14 -11.61 15.50
N ASN A 106 -28.04 -11.35 14.55
CA ASN A 106 -29.35 -10.79 14.86
C ASN A 106 -30.20 -11.77 15.68
N ASP A 107 -30.27 -13.04 15.28
CA ASP A 107 -31.03 -14.07 16.00
C ASP A 107 -30.55 -14.19 17.45
N VAL A 108 -29.24 -14.31 17.63
CA VAL A 108 -28.62 -14.40 18.95
C VAL A 108 -28.84 -13.14 19.77
N TRP A 109 -28.78 -11.96 19.15
CA TRP A 109 -29.06 -10.72 19.83
C TRP A 109 -30.51 -10.64 20.32
N THR A 110 -31.48 -11.04 19.50
CA THR A 110 -32.89 -11.04 19.93
C THR A 110 -33.10 -11.96 21.13
N GLU A 111 -32.48 -13.16 21.12
CA GLU A 111 -32.51 -14.10 22.24
C GLU A 111 -31.86 -13.52 23.50
N LEU A 112 -30.62 -13.01 23.39
CA LEU A 112 -29.89 -12.43 24.51
C LEU A 112 -30.59 -11.19 25.06
N SER A 113 -30.98 -10.24 24.22
CA SER A 113 -31.65 -9.00 24.64
C SER A 113 -32.91 -9.29 25.48
N LEU A 114 -33.72 -10.27 25.07
CA LEU A 114 -34.89 -10.70 25.83
C LEU A 114 -34.51 -11.33 27.18
N LEU A 115 -33.53 -12.24 27.19
CA LEU A 115 -33.05 -12.89 28.42
C LEU A 115 -32.48 -11.86 29.40
N LEU A 116 -31.71 -10.87 28.92
CA LEU A 116 -31.13 -9.84 29.78
C LEU A 116 -32.18 -8.87 30.34
N GLN A 117 -33.22 -8.55 29.57
CA GLN A 117 -34.33 -7.74 30.08
C GLN A 117 -35.15 -8.50 31.13
N VAL A 118 -35.44 -9.78 30.89
CA VAL A 118 -36.31 -10.60 31.76
C VAL A 118 -35.58 -11.08 33.01
N GLU A 119 -34.38 -11.65 32.86
CA GLU A 119 -33.63 -12.27 33.96
C GLU A 119 -32.81 -11.25 34.76
N GLN A 120 -32.30 -10.19 34.12
CA GLN A 120 -31.36 -9.24 34.74
C GLN A 120 -31.92 -7.81 34.89
N ARG A 121 -33.16 -7.55 34.44
CA ARG A 121 -33.81 -6.22 34.43
C ARG A 121 -32.95 -5.12 33.77
N MET A 122 -32.11 -5.52 32.82
CA MET A 122 -31.21 -4.61 32.11
C MET A 122 -31.99 -3.74 31.13
N ARG A 123 -31.68 -2.43 31.08
CA ARG A 123 -32.13 -1.57 29.98
C ARG A 123 -31.22 -1.82 28.79
N VAL A 124 -31.60 -2.77 27.95
CA VAL A 124 -30.86 -3.04 26.71
C VAL A 124 -31.14 -1.89 25.73
N SER A 125 -30.06 -1.30 25.20
CA SER A 125 -30.13 -0.18 24.27
C SER A 125 -30.92 -0.54 23.01
N ARG A 126 -31.79 0.37 22.54
CA ARG A 126 -32.58 0.21 21.31
C ARG A 126 -31.76 0.29 20.00
N ILE A 127 -30.45 0.50 20.12
CA ILE A 127 -29.52 0.82 19.02
C ILE A 127 -29.49 -0.29 17.94
N SER A 128 -29.98 -1.49 18.28
CA SER A 128 -29.81 -2.69 17.45
C SER A 128 -31.13 -3.45 17.27
N GLN A 129 -32.22 -2.79 16.85
CA GLN A 129 -33.49 -3.51 16.69
C GLN A 129 -33.51 -4.55 15.55
N GLY A 130 -32.42 -4.75 14.81
CA GLY A 130 -32.27 -5.83 13.82
C GLY A 130 -33.10 -5.65 12.55
N ALA A 131 -34.27 -5.02 12.67
CA ALA A 131 -35.25 -4.82 11.61
C ALA A 131 -34.72 -4.03 10.42
N SER A 132 -33.74 -3.14 10.63
CA SER A 132 -33.08 -2.39 9.57
C SER A 132 -31.84 -3.08 8.99
N TRP A 133 -31.38 -4.20 9.56
CA TRP A 133 -30.10 -4.80 9.16
C TRP A 133 -30.06 -5.20 7.69
N PRO A 134 -31.08 -5.88 7.12
CA PRO A 134 -31.03 -6.26 5.70
C PRO A 134 -30.94 -5.05 4.76
N GLN A 135 -31.57 -3.93 5.13
CA GLN A 135 -31.56 -2.70 4.34
C GLN A 135 -30.20 -2.00 4.41
N GLU A 136 -29.63 -1.90 5.62
CA GLU A 136 -28.27 -1.40 5.85
C GLU A 136 -27.23 -2.25 5.12
N ASP A 137 -27.37 -3.58 5.18
CA ASP A 137 -26.46 -4.52 4.56
C ASP A 137 -26.46 -4.38 3.04
N GLN A 138 -27.64 -4.24 2.44
CA GLN A 138 -27.75 -4.02 1.01
C GLN A 138 -27.14 -2.67 0.59
N GLN A 139 -27.38 -1.62 1.37
CA GLN A 139 -26.80 -0.30 1.10
C GLN A 139 -25.26 -0.34 1.17
N ASP A 140 -24.71 -0.91 2.24
CA ASP A 140 -23.28 -1.03 2.45
C ASP A 140 -22.63 -1.92 1.37
N ALA A 141 -23.31 -3.01 0.96
CA ALA A 141 -22.88 -3.88 -0.14
C ALA A 141 -22.83 -3.16 -1.48
N ASP A 142 -23.84 -2.34 -1.79
CA ASP A 142 -23.89 -1.56 -3.02
C ASP A 142 -22.80 -0.48 -3.06
N GLU A 143 -22.57 0.22 -1.95
CA GLU A 143 -21.50 1.21 -1.81
C GLU A 143 -20.12 0.56 -2.00
N ASP A 144 -19.86 -0.55 -1.32
CA ASP A 144 -18.61 -1.28 -1.41
C ASP A 144 -18.38 -1.87 -2.80
N ARG A 145 -19.42 -2.41 -3.44
CA ARG A 145 -19.35 -2.91 -4.81
C ARG A 145 -18.95 -1.81 -5.79
N ARG A 146 -19.58 -0.63 -5.69
CA ARG A 146 -19.24 0.51 -6.56
C ARG A 146 -17.78 0.92 -6.37
N ALA A 147 -17.33 1.06 -5.12
CA ALA A 147 -15.94 1.39 -4.82
C ALA A 147 -14.97 0.34 -5.37
N PHE A 148 -15.28 -0.95 -5.23
CA PHE A 148 -14.44 -2.04 -5.72
C PHE A 148 -14.36 -2.09 -7.25
N GLN A 149 -15.47 -1.80 -7.94
CA GLN A 149 -15.50 -1.73 -9.41
C GLN A 149 -14.64 -0.58 -9.95
N MET A 150 -14.67 0.58 -9.30
CA MET A 150 -13.80 1.71 -9.66
C MET A 150 -12.33 1.34 -9.54
N LEU A 151 -11.92 0.78 -8.41
CA LEU A 151 -10.54 0.31 -8.19
C LEU A 151 -10.10 -0.72 -9.23
N ARG A 152 -11.00 -1.62 -9.62
CA ARG A 152 -10.73 -2.61 -10.68
C ARG A 152 -10.51 -1.92 -12.03
N SER A 153 -11.40 -1.01 -12.43
CA SER A 153 -11.30 -0.34 -13.72
C SER A 153 -10.02 0.48 -13.86
N ASP A 154 -9.61 1.17 -12.79
CA ASP A 154 -8.39 1.97 -12.78
C ASP A 154 -7.15 1.08 -12.90
N ASN A 155 -7.12 -0.06 -12.21
CA ASN A 155 -6.04 -1.04 -12.37
C ASN A 155 -5.98 -1.61 -13.80
N GLU A 156 -7.12 -1.93 -14.41
CA GLU A 156 -7.16 -2.45 -15.80
C GLU A 156 -6.65 -1.40 -16.80
N LYS A 157 -7.03 -0.13 -16.64
CA LYS A 157 -6.52 0.98 -17.46
C LYS A 157 -5.03 1.21 -17.27
N MET A 158 -4.56 1.13 -16.03
CA MET A 158 -3.15 1.28 -15.68
C MET A 158 -2.33 0.14 -16.30
N GLU A 159 -2.78 -1.11 -16.15
CA GLU A 159 -2.13 -2.28 -16.72
C GLU A 159 -2.05 -2.19 -18.25
N ALA A 160 -3.13 -1.79 -18.92
CA ALA A 160 -3.13 -1.58 -20.37
C ALA A 160 -2.13 -0.47 -20.81
N SER A 161 -1.99 0.58 -20.01
CA SER A 161 -1.05 1.67 -20.29
C SER A 161 0.40 1.25 -20.09
N LEU A 162 0.69 0.45 -19.06
CA LEU A 162 2.01 -0.14 -18.84
C LEU A 162 2.41 -1.07 -19.99
N ARG A 163 1.50 -1.92 -20.47
CA ARG A 163 1.75 -2.78 -21.64
C ARG A 163 2.06 -1.97 -22.89
N ARG A 164 1.35 -0.86 -23.13
CA ARG A 164 1.65 0.05 -24.24
C ARG A 164 3.02 0.70 -24.10
N LEU A 165 3.38 1.16 -22.90
CA LEU A 165 4.69 1.74 -22.64
C LEU A 165 5.81 0.74 -22.90
N GLU A 166 5.63 -0.52 -22.46
CA GLU A 166 6.59 -1.60 -22.68
C GLU A 166 6.82 -1.87 -24.18
N ILE A 167 5.73 -1.90 -24.98
CA ILE A 167 5.82 -2.03 -26.44
C ILE A 167 6.59 -0.85 -27.03
N ASN A 168 6.23 0.38 -26.68
CA ASN A 168 6.89 1.59 -27.19
C ASN A 168 8.39 1.62 -26.82
N MET A 169 8.76 1.21 -25.60
CA MET A 169 10.16 1.14 -25.19
C MET A 169 10.94 0.10 -25.99
N LYS A 170 10.31 -1.02 -26.34
CA LYS A 170 10.91 -2.05 -27.20
C LYS A 170 11.15 -1.52 -28.61
N GLU A 171 10.18 -0.84 -29.20
CA GLU A 171 10.30 -0.21 -30.53
C GLU A 171 11.39 0.87 -30.55
N ILE A 172 11.47 1.71 -29.52
CA ILE A 172 12.53 2.73 -29.37
C ILE A 172 13.90 2.05 -29.33
N LYS A 173 14.05 0.99 -28.52
CA LYS A 173 15.31 0.23 -28.42
C LYS A 173 15.72 -0.36 -29.76
N GLU A 174 14.79 -0.96 -30.50
CA GLU A 174 15.04 -1.55 -31.83
C GLU A 174 15.46 -0.47 -32.85
N THR A 175 14.78 0.68 -32.86
CA THR A 175 15.09 1.81 -33.75
C THR A 175 16.47 2.40 -33.46
N LEU A 176 16.82 2.55 -32.18
CA LEU A 176 18.17 2.98 -31.75
C LEU A 176 19.25 1.98 -32.16
N GLY A 177 18.99 0.68 -32.01
CA GLY A 177 19.89 -0.39 -32.47
C GLY A 177 20.17 -0.29 -33.98
N GLN A 178 19.12 -0.20 -34.79
CA GLN A 178 19.22 -0.06 -36.25
C GLN A 178 19.97 1.22 -36.66
N SER A 179 19.75 2.33 -35.96
CA SER A 179 20.45 3.61 -36.22
C SER A 179 21.95 3.54 -35.90
N LEU A 180 22.32 2.80 -34.85
CA LEU A 180 23.73 2.58 -34.49
C LEU A 180 24.43 1.68 -35.53
N GLU A 181 23.78 0.63 -35.99
CA GLU A 181 24.31 -0.28 -37.01
C GLU A 181 24.49 0.41 -38.37
N SER A 182 23.52 1.24 -38.77
CA SER A 182 23.55 2.00 -40.04
C SER A 182 24.57 3.17 -40.02
N SER A 183 24.98 3.67 -38.85
CA SER A 183 26.07 4.66 -38.73
C SER A 183 27.47 4.08 -38.93
N SER A 184 27.64 2.75 -38.94
CA SER A 184 28.94 2.10 -39.14
C SER A 184 29.39 2.05 -40.62
N GLY A 185 28.54 2.47 -41.56
CA GLY A 185 28.82 2.41 -43.00
C GLY A 185 28.63 3.75 -43.73
N LYS A 186 29.70 4.58 -43.75
CA LYS A 186 30.00 5.68 -44.70
C LYS A 186 29.12 6.96 -44.62
N SER A 187 29.71 8.09 -44.20
CA SER A 187 30.16 9.21 -45.08
C SER A 187 30.78 10.38 -44.26
N PRO A 188 31.52 11.32 -44.89
CA PRO A 188 32.48 12.21 -44.27
C PRO A 188 31.84 13.53 -43.81
N LEU A 189 31.66 13.69 -42.51
CA LEU A 189 31.58 15.02 -41.91
C LEU A 189 32.94 15.34 -41.32
N GLU A 190 33.59 16.34 -41.90
CA GLU A 190 34.71 17.08 -41.33
C GLU A 190 34.32 17.60 -39.94
N ARG A 191 34.34 16.73 -38.94
CA ARG A 191 34.68 17.15 -37.59
C ARG A 191 36.16 17.45 -37.66
N SER A 192 36.49 18.74 -37.65
CA SER A 192 37.81 19.23 -37.33
C SER A 192 38.26 18.57 -36.03
N ARG A 193 38.90 17.40 -36.16
CA ARG A 193 39.57 16.75 -35.05
C ARG A 193 40.73 17.68 -34.75
N LEU A 194 40.55 18.56 -33.78
CA LEU A 194 41.67 19.01 -32.96
C LEU A 194 42.33 17.71 -32.49
N ARG A 195 43.40 17.37 -33.19
CA ARG A 195 44.18 16.16 -32.95
C ARG A 195 44.81 16.44 -31.60
N VAL A 196 44.22 15.91 -30.53
CA VAL A 196 44.87 15.80 -29.22
C VAL A 196 46.05 14.87 -29.46
N LYS A 197 47.15 15.45 -29.91
CA LYS A 197 48.47 14.82 -29.86
C LYS A 197 48.84 14.93 -28.39
N ASN A 198 48.64 13.83 -27.68
CA ASN A 198 49.26 13.44 -26.41
C ASN A 198 48.23 12.80 -25.48
N VAL A 199 47.70 11.64 -25.87
CA VAL A 199 47.38 10.62 -24.86
C VAL A 199 48.56 9.67 -24.86
N LYS A 200 49.44 9.85 -23.88
CA LYS A 200 50.46 8.86 -23.56
C LYS A 200 49.72 7.59 -23.19
N ALA A 201 49.86 6.55 -24.02
CA ALA A 201 49.29 5.23 -23.78
C ALA A 201 49.92 4.64 -22.51
N GLY A 202 49.24 4.84 -21.37
CA GLY A 202 49.41 4.05 -20.16
C GLY A 202 48.48 2.84 -20.24
N SER A 203 48.97 1.68 -19.82
CA SER A 203 48.37 0.36 -19.98
C SER A 203 46.88 0.29 -19.62
N ALA A 204 46.09 -0.24 -20.55
CA ALA A 204 44.68 -0.54 -20.37
C ALA A 204 44.48 -1.75 -19.45
N SER A 205 44.41 -1.51 -18.15
CA SER A 205 43.56 -2.28 -17.23
C SER A 205 42.53 -1.29 -16.70
N GLY A 206 41.28 -1.41 -17.16
CA GLY A 206 40.19 -0.60 -16.62
C GLY A 206 40.03 -0.86 -15.13
N LEU A 207 39.76 0.20 -14.36
CA LEU A 207 39.52 0.08 -12.92
C LEU A 207 38.16 -0.57 -12.66
N ASN A 208 38.09 -1.44 -11.67
CA ASN A 208 36.81 -1.99 -11.20
C ASN A 208 36.06 -0.99 -10.30
N SER A 209 34.79 -1.28 -9.98
CA SER A 209 33.94 -0.34 -9.22
C SER A 209 34.50 0.01 -7.84
N ASP A 210 35.12 -0.95 -7.16
CA ASP A 210 35.66 -0.77 -5.81
C ASP A 210 36.94 0.09 -5.85
N GLU A 211 37.78 -0.12 -6.86
CA GLU A 211 38.95 0.73 -7.13
C GLU A 211 38.54 2.17 -7.45
N ILE A 212 37.48 2.37 -8.22
CA ILE A 212 36.94 3.70 -8.53
C ILE A 212 36.43 4.39 -7.25
N TYR A 213 35.69 3.65 -6.41
CA TYR A 213 35.17 4.20 -5.15
C TYR A 213 36.31 4.63 -4.22
N GLU A 214 37.33 3.79 -4.06
CA GLU A 214 38.50 4.08 -3.24
C GLU A 214 39.27 5.32 -3.76
N LEU A 215 39.45 5.45 -5.08
CA LEU A 215 40.19 6.58 -5.65
C LEU A 215 39.40 7.90 -5.59
N VAL A 216 38.10 7.87 -5.88
CA VAL A 216 37.28 9.09 -6.02
C VAL A 216 36.65 9.51 -4.70
N ALA A 217 36.06 8.58 -3.95
CA ALA A 217 35.33 8.90 -2.73
C ALA A 217 36.25 8.98 -1.50
N VAL A 218 37.19 8.03 -1.36
CA VAL A 218 38.08 7.95 -0.19
C VAL A 218 39.31 8.83 -0.35
N LYS A 219 40.05 8.66 -1.46
CA LYS A 219 41.30 9.39 -1.71
C LYS A 219 41.11 10.74 -2.37
N GLN A 220 39.88 11.07 -2.77
CA GLN A 220 39.50 12.34 -3.41
C GLN A 220 40.40 12.70 -4.61
N GLN A 221 40.88 11.70 -5.34
CA GLN A 221 41.77 11.92 -6.46
C GLN A 221 41.00 12.47 -7.65
N GLN A 222 41.44 13.63 -8.14
CA GLN A 222 40.98 14.18 -9.40
C GLN A 222 42.04 13.96 -10.47
N GLN A 223 41.59 13.55 -11.65
CA GLN A 223 42.49 13.44 -12.80
C GLN A 223 43.05 14.84 -13.13
N PRO A 224 44.39 14.98 -13.25
CA PRO A 224 45.01 16.25 -13.56
C PRO A 224 44.60 16.72 -14.95
N LEU A 225 44.39 18.03 -15.08
CA LEU A 225 44.18 18.66 -16.37
C LEU A 225 45.49 18.68 -17.16
N GLY A 226 45.40 18.46 -18.47
CA GLY A 226 46.56 18.47 -19.35
C GLY A 226 47.28 19.83 -19.35
N GLU A 227 48.56 19.83 -19.73
CA GLU A 227 49.38 21.04 -19.80
C GLU A 227 48.83 22.09 -20.77
N ASP A 228 48.04 21.66 -21.77
CA ASP A 228 47.39 22.52 -22.76
C ASP A 228 46.15 23.28 -22.22
N CYS A 229 45.80 23.12 -20.94
CA CYS A 229 44.64 23.78 -20.35
C CYS A 229 44.97 25.22 -19.89
N PRO A 230 44.31 26.26 -20.42
CA PRO A 230 44.51 27.64 -19.98
C PRO A 230 44.22 27.81 -18.49
N SER A 231 45.01 28.64 -17.81
CA SER A 231 44.92 28.89 -16.35
C SER A 231 43.51 29.28 -15.89
N GLU A 232 42.84 30.13 -16.65
CA GLU A 232 41.53 30.69 -16.35
C GLU A 232 40.43 29.63 -16.47
N LEU A 233 40.55 28.71 -17.43
CA LEU A 233 39.63 27.58 -17.58
C LEU A 233 39.92 26.49 -16.55
N ARG A 234 41.18 26.31 -16.18
CA ARG A 234 41.63 25.36 -15.17
C ARG A 234 40.93 25.61 -13.84
N GLU A 235 40.90 26.86 -13.39
CA GLU A 235 40.21 27.25 -12.16
C GLU A 235 38.70 26.93 -12.21
N ILE A 236 38.02 27.28 -13.31
CA ILE A 236 36.59 26.99 -13.47
C ILE A 236 36.32 25.47 -13.46
N ILE A 237 37.17 24.69 -14.12
CA ILE A 237 37.01 23.23 -14.21
C ILE A 237 37.27 22.59 -12.83
N ASP A 238 38.28 23.04 -12.10
CA ASP A 238 38.62 22.51 -10.78
C ASP A 238 37.51 22.82 -9.75
N GLU A 239 36.92 24.02 -9.80
CA GLU A 239 35.75 24.37 -9.00
C GLU A 239 34.52 23.53 -9.34
N CYS A 240 34.23 23.33 -10.64
CA CYS A 240 33.12 22.47 -11.08
C CYS A 240 33.29 21.01 -10.60
N ARG A 241 34.53 20.55 -10.49
CA ARG A 241 34.90 19.18 -10.10
C ARG A 241 35.12 19.03 -8.60
N ALA A 242 34.91 20.08 -7.80
CA ALA A 242 35.10 20.03 -6.36
C ALA A 242 34.34 18.86 -5.72
N HIS A 243 35.00 18.16 -4.78
CA HIS A 243 34.40 17.02 -4.08
C HIS A 243 33.17 17.48 -3.28
N ASP A 244 33.30 18.62 -2.58
CA ASP A 244 32.20 19.29 -1.90
C ASP A 244 31.24 19.95 -2.91
N PRO A 245 29.96 19.53 -2.98
CA PRO A 245 28.98 20.15 -3.87
C PRO A 245 28.73 21.63 -3.59
N SER A 246 28.93 22.12 -2.36
CA SER A 246 28.69 23.51 -1.99
C SER A 246 29.72 24.48 -2.56
N VAL A 247 30.89 23.99 -2.96
CA VAL A 247 31.96 24.79 -3.58
C VAL A 247 31.75 24.91 -5.10
N ARG A 248 30.85 24.10 -5.68
CA ARG A 248 30.62 24.09 -7.13
C ARG A 248 29.83 25.34 -7.55
N PRO A 249 30.27 26.05 -8.58
CA PRO A 249 29.58 27.24 -9.05
C PRO A 249 28.26 26.87 -9.72
N SER A 250 27.31 27.79 -9.63
CA SER A 250 26.07 27.75 -10.39
C SER A 250 26.31 28.01 -11.87
N VAL A 251 25.32 27.66 -12.71
CA VAL A 251 25.38 27.90 -14.16
C VAL A 251 25.62 29.39 -14.47
N ASP A 252 24.97 30.29 -13.73
CA ASP A 252 25.11 31.74 -13.93
C ASP A 252 26.53 32.23 -13.59
N GLU A 253 27.14 31.69 -12.54
CA GLU A 253 28.52 32.00 -12.17
C GLU A 253 29.53 31.48 -13.20
N ILE A 254 29.31 30.27 -13.72
CA ILE A 254 30.12 29.70 -14.80
C ILE A 254 30.05 30.60 -16.05
N LEU A 255 28.85 30.99 -16.47
CA LEU A 255 28.67 31.86 -17.64
C LEU A 255 29.34 33.23 -17.44
N LYS A 256 29.27 33.78 -16.22
CA LYS A 256 29.96 35.03 -15.87
C LYS A 256 31.49 34.89 -15.98
N LYS A 257 32.07 33.81 -15.45
CA LYS A 257 33.52 33.54 -15.55
C LYS A 257 33.97 33.23 -16.98
N LEU A 258 33.14 32.59 -17.79
CA LEU A 258 33.43 32.35 -19.20
C LEU A 258 33.31 33.63 -20.05
N SER A 259 32.42 34.56 -19.68
CA SER A 259 32.26 35.83 -20.40
C SER A 259 33.50 36.74 -20.31
N THR A 260 34.29 36.60 -19.25
CA THR A 260 35.58 37.28 -19.10
C THR A 260 36.70 36.65 -19.92
N PHE A 261 36.52 35.41 -20.41
CA PHE A 261 37.47 34.71 -21.27
C PHE A 261 37.30 35.09 -22.77
N THR A 262 36.12 35.58 -23.16
CA THR A 262 35.78 35.95 -24.55
C THR A 262 36.07 37.42 -24.91
N LYS A 263 36.82 38.14 -24.08
CA LYS A 263 37.30 39.51 -24.36
C LYS A 263 38.80 39.50 -24.62
#